data_AF-Q9T807-F1
#
_entry.id   AF-Q9T807-F1
#
_cell.length_a   1.000
_cell.length_b   1.000
_cell.length_c   1.000
_cell.angle_alpha   90.00
_cell.angle_beta   90.00
_cell.angle_gamma   90.00
#
_symmetry.space_group_name_H-M   'P 1'
#
loop_
_entity.id
_entity.type
_entity.pdbx_description
1 polymer ?
#
loop_
_entity_poly.entity_id
_entity_poly.type
_entity_poly.pdbx_seq_one_letter_code
_entity_poly.pdbx_strand_id
1 'polypeptide(L)'
;AGLLITSHILPLKTPVMSMPPLLKLAALTVTILGLLTALELATLTSSQFKPAPLQTPHHFSNMLGFFPAVIHRLTPKLNLVLGQSIATQMVDQTWLEKTGPKAIASLNMPLITTTSITQQGMIKTYLTLFLLTLALTLTFVY
;
A
#
# COMPACT_ATOMS: atom_id res chain seq x y z
N ALA A 1 10.97 -32.31 36.13
CA ALA A 1 9.66 -31.67 35.90
C ALA A 1 8.75 -32.48 34.97
N GLY A 2 9.16 -32.80 33.73
CA GLY A 2 8.31 -33.48 32.74
C GLY A 2 7.61 -34.75 33.23
N LEU A 3 8.35 -35.72 33.79
CA LEU A 3 7.78 -36.98 34.29
C LEU A 3 6.70 -36.77 35.36
N LEU A 4 6.90 -35.83 36.29
CA LEU A 4 5.93 -35.51 37.34
C LEU A 4 4.66 -34.88 36.75
N ILE A 5 4.80 -33.99 35.76
CA ILE A 5 3.65 -33.35 35.11
C ILE A 5 2.84 -34.40 34.33
N THR A 6 3.51 -35.25 33.55
CA THR A 6 2.82 -36.26 32.72
C THR A 6 2.14 -37.35 33.53
N SER A 7 2.64 -37.68 34.73
CA SER A 7 2.03 -38.70 35.60
C SER A 7 0.87 -38.17 36.44
N HIS A 8 0.75 -36.85 36.63
CA HIS A 8 -0.28 -36.23 37.47
C HIS A 8 -1.32 -35.42 36.68
N ILE A 9 -1.16 -35.26 35.36
CA ILE A 9 -2.15 -34.59 34.51
C ILE A 9 -3.27 -35.54 34.10
N LEU A 10 -4.52 -35.09 34.20
CA LEU A 10 -5.67 -35.83 33.69
C LEU A 10 -5.68 -35.79 32.16
N PRO A 11 -5.75 -36.94 31.45
CA PRO A 11 -5.80 -36.95 29.99
C PRO A 11 -7.08 -36.27 29.47
N LEU A 12 -6.93 -35.22 28.66
CA LEU A 12 -8.06 -34.53 28.02
C LEU A 12 -8.67 -35.35 26.85
N LYS A 13 -7.90 -36.29 26.28
CA LYS A 13 -8.29 -37.16 25.17
C LYS A 13 -7.59 -38.52 25.30
N THR A 14 -8.14 -39.54 24.67
CA THR A 14 -7.52 -40.88 24.61
C THR A 14 -6.21 -40.85 23.82
N PRO A 15 -5.06 -41.15 24.44
CA PRO A 15 -3.79 -41.15 23.72
C PRO A 15 -3.67 -42.37 22.80
N VAL A 16 -3.03 -42.19 21.64
CA VAL A 16 -2.74 -43.29 20.72
C VAL A 16 -1.57 -44.10 21.25
N MET A 17 -1.85 -45.29 21.79
CA MET A 17 -0.84 -46.18 22.39
C MET A 17 -0.38 -47.31 21.46
N SER A 18 -1.11 -47.56 20.36
CA SER A 18 -0.74 -48.53 19.33
C SER A 18 -0.28 -47.81 18.06
N MET A 19 0.91 -48.16 17.59
CA MET A 19 1.44 -47.69 16.31
C MET A 19 2.50 -48.67 15.79
N PRO A 20 2.69 -48.76 14.46
CA PRO A 20 3.73 -49.59 13.88
C PRO A 20 5.13 -49.21 14.39
N PRO A 21 6.07 -50.16 14.50
CA PRO A 21 7.40 -49.92 15.09
C PRO A 21 8.17 -48.75 14.46
N LEU A 22 8.10 -48.59 13.13
CA LEU A 22 8.75 -47.49 12.41
C LEU A 22 8.24 -46.12 12.84
N LEU A 23 6.92 -45.97 12.98
CA LEU A 23 6.30 -44.71 13.42
C LEU A 23 6.63 -44.43 14.88
N LYS A 24 6.63 -45.48 15.73
CA LYS A 24 6.96 -45.38 17.15
C LYS A 24 8.35 -44.83 17.42
N LEU A 25 9.33 -45.21 16.60
CA LEU A 25 10.72 -44.82 16.76
C LEU A 25 11.12 -43.60 15.94
N ALA A 26 10.25 -43.11 15.04
CA ALA A 26 10.57 -42.05 14.08
C ALA A 26 11.12 -40.77 14.74
N ALA A 27 10.48 -40.30 15.82
CA ALA A 27 10.92 -39.09 16.50
C ALA A 27 12.35 -39.23 17.06
N LEU A 28 12.66 -40.39 17.65
CA LEU A 28 13.99 -40.68 18.20
C LEU A 28 15.04 -40.83 17.09
N THR A 29 14.70 -41.50 15.99
CA THR A 29 15.63 -41.66 14.86
C THR A 29 15.94 -40.33 14.19
N VAL A 30 14.93 -39.46 13.99
CA VAL A 30 15.11 -38.14 13.37
C VAL A 30 15.93 -37.21 14.25
N THR A 31 15.73 -37.24 15.58
CA THR A 31 16.52 -36.40 16.50
C THR A 31 17.98 -36.84 16.57
N ILE A 32 18.26 -38.15 16.59
CA ILE A 32 19.64 -38.65 16.54
C ILE A 32 20.31 -38.27 15.23
N LEU A 33 19.64 -38.47 14.08
CA LEU A 33 20.17 -38.06 12.77
C LEU A 33 20.42 -36.55 12.71
N GLY A 34 19.48 -35.73 13.20
CA GLY A 34 19.63 -34.28 13.29
C GLY A 34 20.83 -33.87 14.15
N LEU A 35 21.05 -34.53 15.28
CA LEU A 35 22.18 -34.26 16.16
C LEU A 35 23.52 -34.65 15.52
N LEU A 36 23.60 -35.83 14.90
CA LEU A 36 24.82 -36.28 14.24
C LEU A 36 25.18 -35.38 13.04
N THR A 37 24.19 -34.98 12.25
CA THR A 37 24.41 -34.05 11.14
C THR A 37 24.85 -32.67 11.64
N ALA A 38 24.22 -32.12 12.68
CA ALA A 38 24.62 -30.84 13.26
C ALA A 38 26.03 -30.86 13.84
N LEU A 39 26.42 -31.96 14.48
CA LEU A 39 27.77 -32.15 15.02
C LEU A 39 28.83 -32.14 13.91
N GLU A 40 28.57 -32.87 12.82
CA GLU A 40 29.46 -32.89 11.66
C GLU A 40 29.52 -31.52 10.95
N LEU A 41 28.41 -30.80 10.84
CA LEU A 41 28.44 -29.43 10.31
C LEU A 41 29.31 -28.53 11.20
N ALA A 42 29.20 -28.63 12.52
CA ALA A 42 29.99 -27.83 13.46
C ALA A 42 31.50 -28.11 13.35
N THR A 43 31.91 -29.38 13.20
CA THR A 43 33.33 -29.73 13.00
C THR A 43 33.87 -29.19 11.68
N LEU A 44 33.09 -29.23 10.59
CA LEU A 44 33.49 -28.66 9.31
C LEU A 44 33.64 -27.13 9.35
N THR A 45 32.87 -26.44 10.21
CA THR A 45 33.04 -24.99 10.42
C THR A 45 34.31 -24.65 11.19
N SER A 46 34.74 -25.46 12.16
CA SER A 46 35.95 -25.18 12.95
C SER A 46 37.24 -25.37 12.13
N SER A 47 37.22 -26.27 11.15
CA SER A 47 38.35 -26.52 10.26
C SER A 47 38.36 -25.67 8.98
N GLN A 48 37.40 -24.76 8.79
CA GLN A 48 37.23 -23.97 7.56
C GLN A 48 37.23 -24.87 6.29
N PHE A 49 36.37 -25.88 6.25
CA PHE A 49 36.36 -26.90 5.17
C PHE A 49 36.30 -26.31 3.75
N LYS A 50 35.55 -25.21 3.56
CA LYS A 50 35.46 -24.51 2.26
C LYS A 50 35.59 -23.00 2.47
N PRO A 51 36.61 -22.34 1.88
CA PRO A 51 36.80 -20.89 2.00
C PRO A 51 35.63 -20.05 1.45
N ALA A 52 34.97 -20.53 0.39
CA ALA A 52 33.83 -19.86 -0.25
C ALA A 52 32.64 -20.83 -0.40
N PRO A 53 31.78 -20.97 0.62
CA PRO A 53 30.60 -21.84 0.55
C PRO A 53 29.50 -21.25 -0.33
N LEU A 54 28.53 -22.09 -0.73
CA LEU A 54 27.35 -21.63 -1.45
C LEU A 54 26.46 -20.81 -0.50
N GLN A 55 26.35 -19.51 -0.74
CA GLN A 55 25.67 -18.60 0.17
C GLN A 55 24.15 -18.54 -0.04
N THR A 56 23.63 -18.97 -1.18
CA THR A 56 22.21 -18.81 -1.52
C THR A 56 21.24 -19.51 -0.55
N PRO A 57 21.39 -20.82 -0.19
CA PRO A 57 20.49 -21.45 0.77
C PRO A 57 20.69 -20.89 2.19
N HIS A 58 21.93 -20.50 2.53
CA HIS A 58 22.24 -19.87 3.80
C HIS A 58 21.53 -18.52 3.94
N HIS A 59 21.59 -17.66 2.92
CA HIS A 59 20.88 -16.38 2.92
C HIS A 59 19.37 -16.56 2.99
N PHE A 60 18.80 -17.52 2.25
CA PHE A 60 17.36 -17.80 2.34
C PHE A 60 16.96 -18.17 3.78
N SER A 61 17.66 -19.12 4.40
CA SER A 61 17.37 -19.55 5.78
C SER A 61 17.57 -18.42 6.79
N ASN A 62 18.70 -17.71 6.72
CA ASN A 62 19.06 -16.64 7.65
C ASN A 62 18.19 -15.38 7.49
N MET A 63 17.69 -15.09 6.29
CA MET A 63 16.83 -13.94 6.01
C MET A 63 15.34 -14.24 6.15
N LEU A 64 14.96 -15.31 6.88
CA LEU A 64 13.56 -15.72 7.08
C LEU A 64 12.80 -15.90 5.76
N GLY A 65 13.43 -16.55 4.78
CA GLY A 65 12.89 -16.70 3.43
C GLY A 65 12.70 -15.36 2.69
N PHE A 66 13.52 -14.35 3.02
CA PHE A 66 13.42 -12.97 2.54
C PHE A 66 12.15 -12.22 2.96
N PHE A 67 11.41 -12.72 3.96
CA PHE A 67 10.13 -12.14 4.38
C PHE A 67 10.25 -10.64 4.75
N PRO A 68 11.20 -10.18 5.59
CA PRO A 68 11.30 -8.76 5.92
C PRO A 68 11.65 -7.90 4.70
N ALA A 69 12.50 -8.39 3.80
CA ALA A 69 12.90 -7.66 2.60
C ALA A 69 11.73 -7.46 1.62
N VAL A 70 10.82 -8.43 1.54
CA VAL A 70 9.63 -8.34 0.69
C VAL A 70 8.51 -7.59 1.41
N ILE A 71 8.03 -8.10 2.54
CA ILE A 71 6.79 -7.64 3.18
C ILE A 71 6.95 -6.27 3.83
N HIS A 72 8.06 -6.01 4.56
CA HIS A 72 8.26 -4.72 5.21
C HIS A 72 8.64 -3.60 4.23
N ARG A 73 9.04 -3.92 2.99
CA ARG A 73 9.34 -2.91 1.97
C ARG A 73 8.17 -2.67 1.02
N LEU A 74 7.50 -3.75 0.59
CA LEU A 74 6.41 -3.66 -0.37
C LEU A 74 5.22 -2.90 0.21
N THR A 75 4.81 -3.23 1.43
CA THR A 75 3.60 -2.66 2.04
C THR A 75 3.72 -1.14 2.23
N PRO A 76 4.80 -0.60 2.85
CA PRO A 76 4.94 0.85 3.00
C PRO A 76 5.12 1.56 1.66
N LYS A 77 5.85 0.96 0.71
CA LYS A 77 6.02 1.54 -0.63
C LYS A 77 4.68 1.72 -1.33
N LEU A 78 3.82 0.69 -1.29
CA LEU A 78 2.50 0.75 -1.90
C LEU A 78 1.65 1.86 -1.27
N ASN A 79 1.63 1.93 0.06
CA ASN A 79 0.89 2.97 0.78
C ASN A 79 1.39 4.39 0.47
N LEU A 80 2.71 4.59 0.42
CA LEU A 80 3.30 5.90 0.14
C LEU A 80 3.03 6.34 -1.31
N VAL A 81 3.16 5.44 -2.27
CA VAL A 81 2.89 5.73 -3.68
C VAL A 81 1.42 6.07 -3.89
N LEU A 82 0.51 5.27 -3.34
CA LEU A 82 -0.92 5.54 -3.43
C LEU A 82 -1.29 6.85 -2.73
N GLY A 83 -0.79 7.07 -1.51
CA GLY A 83 -1.00 8.30 -0.77
C GLY A 83 -0.54 9.55 -1.54
N GLN A 84 0.67 9.52 -2.11
CA GLN A 84 1.19 10.62 -2.92
C GLN A 84 0.35 10.86 -4.19
N SER A 85 0.00 9.79 -4.91
CA SER A 85 -0.75 9.90 -6.16
C SER A 85 -2.15 10.48 -5.97
N ILE A 86 -2.84 10.08 -4.89
CA ILE A 86 -4.20 10.53 -4.62
C ILE A 86 -4.18 11.92 -3.99
N ALA A 87 -3.47 12.10 -2.87
CA ALA A 87 -3.53 13.37 -2.15
C ALA A 87 -2.87 14.50 -2.95
N THR A 88 -1.59 14.33 -3.29
CA THR A 88 -0.82 15.45 -3.85
C THR A 88 -1.09 15.66 -5.34
N GLN A 89 -1.05 14.59 -6.15
CA GLN A 89 -1.15 14.77 -7.61
C GLN A 89 -2.60 14.95 -8.05
N MET A 90 -3.49 14.07 -7.61
CA MET A 90 -4.88 14.09 -8.06
C MET A 90 -5.68 15.19 -7.36
N VAL A 91 -5.71 15.22 -6.02
CA VAL A 91 -6.54 16.20 -5.29
C VAL A 91 -5.89 17.58 -5.32
N ASP A 92 -4.69 17.75 -4.78
CA ASP A 92 -4.10 19.08 -4.59
C ASP A 92 -3.71 19.75 -5.91
N GLN A 93 -2.88 19.10 -6.73
CA GLN A 93 -2.32 19.72 -7.93
C GLN A 93 -3.29 19.74 -9.12
N THR A 94 -4.21 18.77 -9.20
CA THR A 94 -5.09 18.65 -10.36
C THR A 94 -6.49 19.15 -10.02
N TRP A 95 -7.16 18.53 -9.05
CA TRP A 95 -8.58 18.77 -8.81
C TRP A 95 -8.82 20.17 -8.24
N LEU A 96 -8.17 20.53 -7.14
CA LEU A 96 -8.33 21.85 -6.50
C LEU A 96 -7.92 23.00 -7.43
N GLU A 97 -6.82 22.85 -8.15
CA GLU A 97 -6.39 23.81 -9.17
C GLU A 97 -7.40 23.95 -10.32
N LYS A 98 -7.95 22.83 -10.80
CA LYS A 98 -8.87 22.82 -11.93
C LYS A 98 -10.23 23.38 -11.56
N THR A 99 -10.78 23.03 -10.40
CA THR A 99 -12.10 23.45 -9.94
C THR A 99 -12.09 24.80 -9.23
N GLY A 100 -10.95 25.24 -8.71
CA GLY A 100 -10.78 26.53 -8.07
C GLY A 100 -10.33 27.60 -9.06
N PRO A 101 -9.07 28.06 -9.00
CA PRO A 101 -8.61 29.25 -9.73
C PRO A 101 -8.76 29.10 -11.25
N LYS A 102 -8.47 27.93 -11.83
CA LYS A 102 -8.58 27.73 -13.29
C LYS A 102 -10.02 27.74 -13.77
N ALA A 103 -10.95 27.18 -12.99
CA ALA A 103 -12.38 27.25 -13.31
C ALA A 103 -12.85 28.70 -13.28
N ILE A 104 -12.55 29.44 -12.19
CA ILE A 104 -12.93 30.85 -12.04
C ILE A 104 -12.40 31.68 -13.21
N ALA A 105 -11.13 31.52 -13.59
CA ALA A 105 -10.57 32.21 -14.74
C ALA A 105 -11.30 31.83 -16.04
N SER A 106 -11.48 30.53 -16.29
CA SER A 106 -12.12 30.04 -17.53
C SER A 106 -13.59 30.47 -17.67
N LEU A 107 -14.33 30.56 -16.57
CA LEU A 107 -15.75 30.96 -16.57
C LEU A 107 -15.92 32.47 -16.68
N ASN A 108 -15.03 33.26 -16.07
CA ASN A 108 -15.11 34.72 -16.13
C ASN A 108 -14.56 35.31 -17.44
N MET A 109 -13.57 34.67 -18.07
CA MET A 109 -12.96 35.21 -19.29
C MET A 109 -13.97 35.51 -20.42
N PRO A 110 -14.93 34.63 -20.76
CA PRO A 110 -15.95 34.93 -21.77
C PRO A 110 -16.86 36.10 -21.37
N LEU A 111 -17.22 36.22 -20.09
CA LEU A 111 -18.06 37.32 -19.61
C LEU A 111 -17.33 38.66 -19.71
N ILE A 112 -16.05 38.70 -19.34
CA ILE A 112 -15.21 39.89 -19.43
C ILE A 112 -15.00 40.30 -20.90
N THR A 113 -14.68 39.35 -21.77
CA THR A 113 -14.45 39.66 -23.19
C THR A 113 -15.72 40.09 -23.90
N THR A 114 -16.86 39.43 -23.66
CA THR A 114 -18.14 39.82 -24.26
C THR A 114 -18.60 41.20 -23.79
N THR A 115 -18.52 41.49 -22.49
CA THR A 115 -18.85 42.83 -21.96
C THR A 115 -17.93 43.89 -22.54
N SER A 116 -16.62 43.67 -22.55
CA SER A 116 -15.65 44.59 -23.15
C SER A 116 -15.92 44.87 -24.63
N ILE A 117 -16.23 43.84 -25.42
CA ILE A 117 -16.56 43.98 -26.85
C ILE A 117 -17.86 44.78 -27.04
N THR A 118 -18.89 44.51 -26.22
CA THR A 118 -20.17 45.25 -26.32
C THR A 118 -20.04 46.72 -25.92
N GLN A 119 -19.09 47.07 -25.05
CA GLN A 119 -18.90 48.42 -24.49
C GLN A 119 -17.81 49.24 -25.20
N GLN A 120 -17.48 48.93 -26.46
CA GLN A 120 -16.46 49.63 -27.25
C GLN A 120 -16.79 51.10 -27.64
N GLY A 121 -17.75 51.76 -26.99
CA GLY A 121 -18.03 53.19 -27.21
C GLY A 121 -18.91 53.51 -28.44
N MET A 122 -19.57 52.53 -29.05
CA MET A 122 -20.42 52.76 -30.22
C MET A 122 -21.80 53.33 -29.84
N ILE A 123 -22.10 54.60 -30.20
CA ILE A 123 -23.36 55.30 -29.88
C ILE A 123 -24.63 54.47 -30.19
N LYS A 124 -24.65 53.76 -31.33
CA LYS A 124 -25.81 52.93 -31.72
C LYS A 124 -26.17 51.87 -30.67
N THR A 125 -25.16 51.24 -30.05
CA THR A 125 -25.38 50.18 -29.05
C THR A 125 -26.00 50.71 -27.75
N TYR A 126 -25.57 51.88 -27.29
CA TYR A 126 -26.13 52.53 -26.10
C TYR A 126 -27.58 52.96 -26.33
N LEU A 127 -27.89 53.52 -27.50
CA LEU A 127 -29.25 53.96 -27.81
C LEU A 127 -30.23 52.77 -27.87
N THR A 128 -29.80 51.64 -28.44
CA THR A 128 -30.60 50.41 -28.46
C THR A 128 -30.80 49.81 -27.07
N LEU A 129 -29.76 49.80 -26.23
CA LEU A 129 -29.85 49.31 -24.84
C LEU A 129 -30.79 50.18 -24.01
N PHE A 130 -30.74 51.50 -24.16
CA PHE A 130 -31.63 52.44 -23.47
C PHE A 130 -33.11 52.23 -23.83
N LEU A 131 -33.41 52.06 -25.13
CA LEU A 131 -34.77 51.77 -25.58
C LEU A 131 -35.27 50.42 -25.04
N LEU A 132 -34.41 49.40 -25.05
CA LEU A 132 -34.73 48.06 -24.52
C LEU A 132 -35.03 48.12 -23.01
N THR A 133 -34.18 48.78 -22.23
CA THR A 133 -34.38 48.88 -20.77
C THR A 133 -35.64 49.66 -20.43
N LEU A 134 -35.94 50.76 -21.14
CA LEU A 134 -37.19 51.51 -20.95
C LEU A 134 -38.43 50.64 -21.22
N ALA A 135 -38.43 49.87 -22.32
CA ALA A 135 -39.52 48.97 -22.66
C ALA A 135 -39.69 47.84 -21.62
N LEU A 136 -38.59 47.24 -21.16
CA LEU A 136 -38.61 46.25 -20.07
C LEU A 136 -39.16 46.85 -18.77
N THR A 137 -38.74 48.05 -18.39
CA THR A 137 -39.28 48.69 -17.17
C THR A 137 -40.77 48.97 -17.27
N LEU A 138 -41.26 49.45 -18.42
CA LEU A 138 -42.68 49.72 -18.61
C LEU A 138 -43.52 48.44 -18.56
N THR A 139 -42.98 47.31 -19.04
CA THR A 139 -43.65 46.00 -19.00
C THR A 139 -43.59 45.30 -17.65
N PHE A 140 -42.61 45.60 -16.80
CA PHE A 140 -42.53 45.08 -15.42
C PHE A 140 -43.29 45.94 -14.40
N VAL A 141 -43.50 47.23 -14.70
CA VAL A 141 -44.19 48.18 -13.81
C VAL A 141 -45.71 48.19 -14.02
N TYR A 142 -46.19 47.70 -15.17
CA TYR A 142 -47.59 47.40 -15.44
C TYR A 142 -47.86 45.90 -15.32
#